data_AF-A0AAU3Z0R9-F1
#
_entry.id   AF-A0AAU3Z0R9-F1
#
_cell.length_a   1.000
_cell.length_b   1.000
_cell.length_c   1.000
_cell.angle_alpha   90.00
_cell.angle_beta   90.00
_cell.angle_gamma   90.00
#
_symmetry.space_group_name_H-M   'P 1'
#
loop_
_entity.id
_entity.type
_entity.pdbx_description
1 polymer ?
#
loop_
_entity_poly.entity_id
_entity_poly.type
_entity_poly.pdbx_seq_one_letter_code
_entity_poly.pdbx_strand_id
1 'polypeptide(L)'
;MGNPEGAPAPEEQRLGPVVRRRDQVQPGTTDQRLLDTTEKGPADWLHTDPWRVMRIQSEFVEGFGALAELPSAISVFGSARTQAGSPEYEAGVRIGRALVDAGFAVITGGGPGAMEAANKGAREANGVSVGLGIELPFEQGLNQHVDIGVNFRYFFVRKTMFVKYAQGFVVLPGGLGTLDELFEALTLVQTRKVTRFPIVLFGTEYWGGLVDWLRGTVVGQGKASEHDLMLFHLTDDVDEAVALVTKETGL
;
A
#
# COMPACT_ATOMS: atom_id res chain seq x y z
N MET A 1 -38.36 -7.76 -22.86
CA MET A 1 -39.23 -8.05 -24.02
C MET A 1 -38.88 -9.44 -24.49
N GLY A 2 -39.85 -10.36 -24.49
CA GLY A 2 -39.64 -11.73 -24.97
C GLY A 2 -39.20 -11.76 -26.43
N ASN A 3 -38.52 -12.84 -26.81
CA ASN A 3 -38.22 -13.17 -28.21
C ASN A 3 -39.49 -12.93 -29.05
N PRO A 4 -39.44 -12.21 -30.19
CA PRO A 4 -40.63 -12.03 -31.02
C PRO A 4 -41.22 -13.42 -31.30
N GLU A 5 -42.45 -13.63 -30.82
CA GLU A 5 -43.11 -14.93 -30.81
C GLU A 5 -43.09 -15.52 -32.22
N GLY A 6 -42.40 -16.66 -32.38
CA GLY A 6 -42.50 -17.50 -33.59
C GLY A 6 -41.25 -17.66 -34.46
N ALA A 7 -40.10 -17.05 -34.14
CA ALA A 7 -38.86 -17.35 -34.88
C ALA A 7 -38.38 -18.79 -34.57
N PRO A 8 -38.08 -19.64 -35.59
CA PRO A 8 -37.58 -20.99 -35.37
C PRO A 8 -36.23 -20.93 -34.64
N ALA A 9 -36.01 -21.87 -33.71
CA ALA A 9 -34.74 -21.97 -33.01
C ALA A 9 -33.61 -22.16 -34.05
N PRO A 10 -32.48 -21.44 -33.92
CA PRO A 10 -31.40 -21.52 -34.89
C PRO A 10 -30.83 -22.95 -34.93
N GLU A 11 -30.59 -23.50 -36.13
CA GLU A 11 -30.01 -24.85 -36.26
C GLU A 11 -28.54 -24.95 -35.80
N GLU A 12 -27.84 -23.80 -35.77
CA GLU A 12 -26.47 -23.63 -35.34
C GLU A 12 -26.30 -22.32 -34.54
N GLN A 13 -25.61 -22.38 -33.39
CA GLN A 13 -25.18 -21.22 -32.61
C GLN A 13 -23.65 -21.15 -32.56
N ARG A 14 -23.08 -19.96 -32.81
CA ARG A 14 -21.64 -19.68 -32.66
C ARG A 14 -21.45 -18.67 -31.52
N LEU A 15 -20.91 -19.13 -30.40
CA LEU A 15 -20.67 -18.36 -29.17
C LEU A 15 -19.17 -18.19 -28.96
N GLY A 16 -18.56 -17.30 -29.74
CA GLY A 16 -17.10 -17.13 -29.77
C GLY A 16 -16.40 -18.40 -30.29
N PRO A 17 -15.51 -19.04 -29.51
CA PRO A 17 -14.82 -20.25 -29.93
C PRO A 17 -15.70 -21.52 -29.92
N VAL A 18 -16.93 -21.45 -29.42
CA VAL A 18 -17.82 -22.61 -29.24
C VAL A 18 -18.92 -22.63 -30.33
N VAL A 19 -19.07 -23.77 -31.01
CA VAL A 19 -20.18 -24.03 -31.95
C VAL A 19 -21.12 -25.08 -31.35
N ARG A 20 -22.43 -24.79 -31.38
CA ARG A 20 -23.50 -25.70 -30.92
C ARG A 20 -24.49 -25.94 -32.06
N ARG A 21 -24.97 -27.18 -32.22
CA ARG A 21 -25.89 -27.60 -33.28
C ARG A 21 -26.93 -28.55 -32.72
N ARG A 22 -28.05 -28.71 -33.44
CA ARG A 22 -29.12 -29.67 -33.11
C ARG A 22 -29.65 -29.42 -31.69
N ASP A 23 -29.76 -30.47 -30.89
CA ASP A 23 -30.25 -30.47 -29.50
C ASP A 23 -29.31 -29.76 -28.51
N GLN A 24 -28.12 -29.34 -28.95
CA GLN A 24 -27.17 -28.58 -28.11
C GLN A 24 -27.41 -27.07 -28.16
N VAL A 25 -28.32 -26.58 -29.04
CA VAL A 25 -28.69 -25.16 -29.14
C VAL A 25 -29.47 -24.74 -27.89
N GLN A 26 -29.02 -23.68 -27.22
CA GLN A 26 -29.65 -23.21 -25.99
C GLN A 26 -30.69 -22.12 -26.28
N PRO A 27 -31.84 -22.13 -25.59
CA PRO A 27 -32.83 -21.07 -25.70
C PRO A 27 -32.34 -19.78 -25.02
N GLY A 28 -32.65 -18.62 -25.61
CA GLY A 28 -32.21 -17.31 -25.13
C GLY A 28 -30.72 -17.03 -25.36
N THR A 29 -30.32 -15.78 -25.21
CA THR A 29 -28.92 -15.38 -25.41
C THR A 29 -28.11 -15.50 -24.13
N THR A 30 -26.78 -15.58 -24.24
CA THR A 30 -25.88 -15.54 -23.08
C THR A 30 -26.03 -14.21 -22.32
N ASP A 31 -26.17 -13.10 -23.05
CA ASP A 31 -26.38 -11.78 -22.43
C ASP A 31 -27.71 -11.69 -21.69
N GLN A 32 -28.79 -12.27 -22.23
CA GLN A 32 -30.07 -12.29 -21.52
C GLN A 32 -29.92 -13.01 -20.17
N ARG A 33 -29.23 -14.16 -20.12
CA ARG A 33 -29.00 -14.88 -18.84
C ARG A 33 -28.09 -14.13 -17.87
N LEU A 34 -27.19 -13.28 -18.36
CA LEU A 34 -26.31 -12.45 -17.52
C LEU A 34 -27.02 -11.20 -16.99
N LEU A 35 -27.84 -10.56 -17.82
CA LEU A 35 -28.42 -9.23 -17.57
C LEU A 35 -29.85 -9.29 -17.02
N ASP A 36 -30.60 -10.35 -17.28
CA ASP A 36 -31.97 -10.50 -16.79
C ASP A 36 -31.96 -10.89 -15.30
N THR A 37 -32.43 -9.97 -14.46
CA THR A 37 -32.41 -10.12 -13.00
C THR A 37 -33.66 -10.80 -12.45
N THR A 38 -34.57 -11.28 -13.31
CA THR A 38 -35.81 -11.93 -12.87
C THR A 38 -35.56 -13.29 -12.19
N GLU A 39 -34.46 -13.97 -12.50
CA GLU A 39 -33.99 -15.20 -11.83
C GLU A 39 -32.58 -15.03 -11.25
N LYS A 40 -32.42 -14.18 -10.22
CA LYS A 40 -31.13 -14.09 -9.51
C LYS A 40 -30.85 -15.41 -8.79
N GLY A 41 -29.83 -16.15 -9.25
CA GLY A 41 -29.25 -17.25 -8.49
C GLY A 41 -28.71 -16.81 -7.11
N PRO A 42 -28.44 -17.76 -6.20
CA PRO A 42 -27.93 -17.43 -4.87
C PRO A 42 -26.58 -16.69 -4.93
N ALA A 43 -26.39 -15.72 -4.04
CA ALA A 43 -25.21 -14.86 -4.02
C ALA A 43 -24.06 -15.39 -3.13
N ASP A 44 -24.17 -16.62 -2.62
CA ASP A 44 -23.22 -17.21 -1.66
C ASP A 44 -21.78 -17.23 -2.18
N TRP A 45 -21.60 -17.32 -3.50
CA TRP A 45 -20.29 -17.26 -4.14
C TRP A 45 -19.50 -15.99 -3.79
N LEU A 46 -20.17 -14.87 -3.48
CA LEU A 46 -19.54 -13.63 -3.00
C LEU A 46 -18.77 -13.80 -1.69
N HIS A 47 -19.07 -14.83 -0.91
CA HIS A 47 -18.45 -15.07 0.40
C HIS A 47 -17.46 -16.24 0.41
N THR A 48 -17.20 -16.81 -0.77
CA THR A 48 -16.26 -17.93 -0.96
C THR A 48 -14.86 -17.46 -1.37
N ASP A 49 -13.85 -18.27 -1.08
CA ASP A 49 -12.46 -17.95 -1.40
C ASP A 49 -12.17 -17.77 -2.90
N PRO A 50 -12.76 -18.53 -3.84
CA PRO A 50 -12.57 -18.27 -5.27
C PRO A 50 -12.93 -16.84 -5.67
N TRP A 51 -14.02 -16.29 -5.14
CA TRP A 51 -14.38 -14.89 -5.41
C TRP A 51 -13.50 -13.88 -4.65
N ARG A 52 -12.98 -14.24 -3.47
CA ARG A 52 -11.98 -13.43 -2.77
C ARG A 52 -10.68 -13.34 -3.57
N VAL A 53 -10.22 -14.43 -4.18
CA VAL A 53 -9.03 -14.42 -5.07
C VAL A 53 -9.22 -13.42 -6.21
N MET A 54 -10.38 -13.41 -6.86
CA MET A 54 -10.67 -12.44 -7.93
C MET A 54 -10.65 -11.00 -7.40
N ARG A 55 -11.21 -10.74 -6.21
CA ARG A 55 -11.16 -9.39 -5.59
C ARG A 55 -9.75 -8.96 -5.20
N ILE A 56 -8.96 -9.87 -4.64
CA ILE A 56 -7.55 -9.61 -4.30
C ILE A 56 -6.75 -9.30 -5.58
N GLN A 57 -6.98 -10.06 -6.65
CA GLN A 57 -6.36 -9.79 -7.96
C GLN A 57 -6.74 -8.41 -8.50
N SER A 58 -8.03 -8.04 -8.44
CA SER A 58 -8.50 -6.71 -8.85
C SER A 58 -7.78 -5.60 -8.07
N GLU A 59 -7.61 -5.75 -6.76
CA GLU A 59 -6.95 -4.74 -5.92
C GLU A 59 -5.45 -4.59 -6.26
N PHE A 60 -4.78 -5.67 -6.66
CA PHE A 60 -3.42 -5.58 -7.23
C PHE A 60 -3.40 -4.85 -8.57
N VAL A 61 -4.36 -5.13 -9.46
CA VAL A 61 -4.45 -4.46 -10.77
C VAL A 61 -4.70 -2.96 -10.60
N GLU A 62 -5.62 -2.58 -9.73
CA GLU A 62 -5.95 -1.19 -9.41
C GLU A 62 -4.75 -0.47 -8.77
N GLY A 63 -4.13 -1.07 -7.75
CA GLY A 63 -2.95 -0.49 -7.10
C GLY A 63 -1.76 -0.34 -8.05
N PHE A 64 -1.49 -1.34 -8.90
CA PHE A 64 -0.41 -1.26 -9.88
C PHE A 64 -0.68 -0.25 -10.98
N GLY A 65 -1.93 -0.16 -11.45
CA GLY A 65 -2.32 0.83 -12.46
C GLY A 65 -2.23 2.27 -11.93
N ALA A 66 -2.73 2.51 -10.71
CA ALA A 66 -2.74 3.85 -10.10
C ALA A 66 -1.33 4.39 -9.80
N LEU A 67 -0.37 3.51 -9.52
CA LEU A 67 1.00 3.89 -9.13
C LEU A 67 2.03 3.66 -10.27
N ALA A 68 1.58 3.29 -11.47
CA ALA A 68 2.46 2.87 -12.57
C ALA A 68 3.50 3.92 -13.00
N GLU A 69 3.12 5.21 -12.96
CA GLU A 69 3.92 6.35 -13.42
C GLU A 69 4.49 7.16 -12.26
N LEU A 70 4.46 6.61 -11.04
CA LEU A 70 4.99 7.29 -9.87
C LEU A 70 6.51 7.51 -10.04
N PRO A 71 7.05 8.72 -9.80
CA PRO A 71 8.49 8.93 -9.76
C PRO A 71 9.10 8.17 -8.58
N SER A 72 10.43 8.25 -8.44
CA SER A 72 11.10 7.77 -7.23
C SER A 72 10.41 8.31 -5.98
N ALA A 73 10.17 7.44 -5.00
CA ALA A 73 9.37 7.74 -3.83
C ALA A 73 9.94 7.13 -2.57
N ILE A 74 9.64 7.75 -1.43
CA ILE A 74 9.96 7.27 -0.09
C ILE A 74 8.65 7.07 0.66
N SER A 75 8.51 5.90 1.30
CA SER A 75 7.37 5.67 2.18
C SER A 75 7.68 6.17 3.59
N VAL A 76 6.74 6.92 4.15
CA VAL A 76 6.85 7.52 5.47
C VAL A 76 5.78 6.95 6.38
N PHE A 77 6.21 6.43 7.53
CA PHE A 77 5.35 5.83 8.54
C PHE A 77 5.45 6.58 9.86
N GLY A 78 4.39 6.49 10.66
CA GLY A 78 4.36 7.05 12.01
C GLY A 78 2.97 6.93 12.62
N SER A 79 2.80 7.44 13.84
CA SER A 79 1.55 7.34 14.57
C SER A 79 0.40 8.10 13.88
N ALA A 80 -0.75 7.43 13.72
CA ALA A 80 -2.02 8.07 13.40
C ALA A 80 -2.54 9.01 14.51
N ARG A 81 -1.92 8.94 15.70
CA ARG A 81 -2.36 9.68 16.91
C ARG A 81 -1.50 10.91 17.22
N THR A 82 -0.45 11.16 16.45
CA THR A 82 0.38 12.36 16.62
C THR A 82 -0.49 13.60 16.43
N GLN A 83 -0.46 14.53 17.38
CA GLN A 83 -1.27 15.74 17.32
C GLN A 83 -0.65 16.78 16.39
N ALA A 84 -1.47 17.44 15.58
CA ALA A 84 -1.03 18.56 14.74
C ALA A 84 -0.39 19.66 15.61
N GLY A 85 0.74 20.21 15.14
CA GLY A 85 1.53 21.21 15.86
C GLY A 85 2.45 20.65 16.96
N SER A 86 2.44 19.34 17.22
CA SER A 86 3.45 18.73 18.10
C SER A 86 4.83 18.75 17.44
N PRO A 87 5.93 18.66 18.23
CA PRO A 87 7.28 18.57 17.66
C PRO A 87 7.45 17.42 16.65
N GLU A 88 6.82 16.26 16.92
CA GLU A 88 6.83 15.11 16.02
C GLU A 88 6.05 15.38 14.72
N TYR A 89 4.90 16.04 14.81
CA TYR A 89 4.12 16.41 13.62
C TYR A 89 4.91 17.39 12.75
N GLU A 90 5.49 18.43 13.35
CA GLU A 90 6.30 19.40 12.62
C GLU A 90 7.56 18.76 12.02
N ALA A 91 8.15 17.75 12.68
CA ALA A 91 9.21 16.94 12.09
C ALA A 91 8.71 16.19 10.84
N GLY A 92 7.53 15.57 10.89
CA GLY A 92 6.91 14.93 9.73
C GLY A 92 6.68 15.88 8.56
N VAL A 93 6.22 17.11 8.82
CA VAL A 93 6.07 18.15 7.79
C VAL A 93 7.42 18.52 7.17
N ARG A 94 8.45 18.73 7.99
CA ARG A 94 9.81 19.04 7.49
C ARG A 94 10.40 17.90 6.68
N ILE A 95 10.25 16.65 7.13
CA ILE A 95 10.69 15.45 6.40
C ILE A 95 9.98 15.37 5.05
N GLY A 96 8.65 15.51 5.02
CA GLY A 96 7.87 15.46 3.77
C GLY A 96 8.34 16.51 2.75
N ARG A 97 8.62 17.73 3.20
CA ARG A 97 9.16 18.81 2.35
C ARG A 97 10.56 18.48 1.86
N ALA A 98 11.47 18.09 2.76
CA ALA A 98 12.86 17.82 2.41
C ALA A 98 13.00 16.62 1.45
N LEU A 99 12.14 15.61 1.56
CA LEU A 99 12.08 14.50 0.59
C LEU A 99 11.69 14.98 -0.82
N VAL A 100 10.72 15.89 -0.93
CA VAL A 100 10.33 16.49 -2.20
C VAL A 100 11.44 17.36 -2.77
N ASP A 101 12.10 18.17 -1.94
CA ASP A 101 13.25 19.00 -2.35
C ASP A 101 14.41 18.12 -2.86
N ALA A 102 14.53 16.89 -2.35
CA ALA A 102 15.46 15.87 -2.82
C ALA A 102 14.98 15.08 -4.06
N GLY A 103 13.81 15.41 -4.62
CA GLY A 103 13.28 14.83 -5.85
C GLY A 103 12.40 13.58 -5.67
N PHE A 104 11.97 13.26 -4.45
CA PHE A 104 11.11 12.11 -4.19
C PHE A 104 9.63 12.47 -4.05
N ALA A 105 8.76 11.58 -4.54
CA ALA A 105 7.39 11.50 -4.06
C ALA A 105 7.34 10.96 -2.62
N VAL A 106 6.28 11.30 -1.90
CA VAL A 106 6.07 10.84 -0.52
C VAL A 106 4.85 9.92 -0.47
N ILE A 107 5.05 8.70 -0.02
CA ILE A 107 3.98 7.70 0.16
C ILE A 107 3.69 7.54 1.65
N THR A 108 2.43 7.57 2.05
CA THR A 108 2.01 7.29 3.43
C THR A 108 0.80 6.36 3.46
N GLY A 109 0.36 5.96 4.65
CA GLY A 109 -0.94 5.28 4.82
C GLY A 109 -2.16 6.17 4.61
N GLY A 110 -1.98 7.46 4.33
CA GLY A 110 -3.04 8.42 4.05
C GLY A 110 -3.90 8.80 5.26
N GLY A 111 -3.61 8.30 6.45
CA GLY A 111 -4.35 8.63 7.68
C GLY A 111 -3.95 10.00 8.29
N PRO A 112 -4.47 10.31 9.50
CA PRO A 112 -4.11 11.50 10.27
C PRO A 112 -2.72 11.38 10.92
N GLY A 113 -2.36 12.38 11.72
CA GLY A 113 -1.15 12.37 12.54
C GLY A 113 0.14 12.46 11.71
N ALA A 114 1.13 11.61 12.00
CA ALA A 114 2.44 11.67 11.33
C ALA A 114 2.33 11.40 9.81
N MET A 115 1.35 10.60 9.39
CA MET A 115 1.09 10.37 7.95
C MET A 115 0.60 11.66 7.28
N GLU A 116 -0.38 12.35 7.89
CA GLU A 116 -0.86 13.63 7.40
C GLU A 116 0.26 14.68 7.38
N ALA A 117 1.11 14.72 8.41
CA ALA A 117 2.25 15.63 8.47
C ALA A 117 3.18 15.47 7.26
N ALA A 118 3.56 14.23 6.94
CA ALA A 118 4.42 13.95 5.79
C ALA A 118 3.73 14.30 4.46
N ASN A 119 2.45 13.95 4.29
CA ASN A 119 1.67 14.34 3.10
C ASN A 119 1.58 15.87 2.96
N LYS A 120 1.33 16.58 4.06
CA LYS A 120 1.26 18.04 4.11
C LYS A 120 2.58 18.66 3.67
N GLY A 121 3.70 18.21 4.24
CA GLY A 121 5.03 18.68 3.87
C GLY A 121 5.33 18.51 2.37
N ALA A 122 5.01 17.32 1.84
CA ALA A 122 5.20 17.03 0.43
C ALA A 122 4.35 17.92 -0.49
N ARG A 123 3.08 18.10 -0.13
CA ARG A 123 2.14 18.92 -0.90
C ARG A 123 2.49 20.41 -0.87
N GLU A 124 2.90 20.94 0.28
CA GLU A 124 3.36 22.33 0.41
C GLU A 124 4.64 22.62 -0.41
N ALA A 125 5.45 21.59 -0.66
CA ALA A 125 6.64 21.65 -1.51
C ALA A 125 6.33 21.48 -3.01
N ASN A 126 5.06 21.35 -3.40
CA ASN A 126 4.60 21.05 -4.76
C ASN A 126 5.12 19.70 -5.31
N GLY A 127 5.39 18.73 -4.42
CA GLY A 127 5.72 17.36 -4.80
C GLY A 127 4.50 16.46 -4.91
N VAL A 128 4.72 15.19 -5.28
CA VAL A 128 3.65 14.19 -5.38
C VAL A 128 3.41 13.56 -4.00
N SER A 129 2.21 13.78 -3.45
CA SER A 129 1.78 13.23 -2.17
C SER A 129 0.81 12.06 -2.36
N VAL A 130 1.20 10.86 -1.93
CA VAL A 130 0.44 9.61 -2.10
C VAL A 130 -0.11 9.12 -0.75
N GLY A 131 -1.35 8.65 -0.73
CA GLY A 131 -2.00 8.06 0.43
C GLY A 131 -2.58 6.68 0.09
N LEU A 132 -2.03 5.64 0.72
CA LEU A 132 -2.48 4.26 0.58
C LEU A 132 -3.34 3.90 1.80
N GLY A 133 -4.63 4.23 1.72
CA GLY A 133 -5.61 3.98 2.77
C GLY A 133 -5.91 2.49 2.96
N ILE A 134 -6.51 2.14 4.10
CA ILE A 134 -7.00 0.79 4.38
C ILE A 134 -8.37 0.89 5.04
N GLU A 135 -9.28 -0.02 4.68
CA GLU A 135 -10.58 -0.14 5.32
C GLU A 135 -10.41 -0.50 6.81
N LEU A 136 -10.83 0.40 7.70
CA LEU A 136 -10.85 0.22 9.15
C LEU A 136 -12.23 0.56 9.71
N PRO A 137 -12.63 -0.06 10.84
CA PRO A 137 -13.95 0.19 11.42
C PRO A 137 -14.10 1.56 12.11
N PHE A 138 -13.00 2.29 12.37
CA PHE A 138 -13.00 3.53 13.15
C PHE A 138 -12.23 4.70 12.52
N GLU A 139 -11.26 4.43 11.65
CA GLU A 139 -10.45 5.45 10.97
C GLU A 139 -10.99 5.59 9.55
N GLN A 140 -11.59 6.75 9.25
CA GLN A 140 -12.30 6.95 7.98
C GLN A 140 -11.64 8.05 7.14
N GLY A 141 -11.28 7.66 5.91
CA GLY A 141 -10.88 8.58 4.85
C GLY A 141 -9.38 8.85 4.77
N LEU A 142 -8.98 9.36 3.61
CA LEU A 142 -7.63 9.90 3.39
C LEU A 142 -7.58 11.34 3.90
N ASN A 143 -6.43 11.75 4.43
CA ASN A 143 -6.21 13.13 4.84
C ASN A 143 -6.27 14.09 3.63
N GLN A 144 -6.52 15.37 3.90
CA GLN A 144 -6.75 16.38 2.87
C GLN A 144 -5.49 16.72 2.03
N HIS A 145 -4.32 16.23 2.40
CA HIS A 145 -3.04 16.50 1.75
C HIS A 145 -2.59 15.39 0.79
N VAL A 146 -3.43 14.37 0.58
CA VAL A 146 -3.19 13.32 -0.42
C VAL A 146 -3.64 13.80 -1.81
N ASP A 147 -2.74 13.71 -2.80
CA ASP A 147 -3.05 14.00 -4.20
C ASP A 147 -3.40 12.72 -4.98
N ILE A 148 -2.67 11.62 -4.74
CA ILE A 148 -2.95 10.28 -5.31
C ILE A 148 -3.39 9.36 -4.18
N GLY A 149 -4.67 8.96 -4.18
CA GLY A 149 -5.26 8.12 -3.14
C GLY A 149 -5.71 6.75 -3.66
N VAL A 150 -5.33 5.68 -2.96
CA VAL A 150 -5.86 4.33 -3.19
C VAL A 150 -6.31 3.74 -1.85
N ASN A 151 -7.58 3.33 -1.75
CA ASN A 151 -8.13 2.71 -0.54
C ASN A 151 -8.18 1.19 -0.71
N PHE A 152 -7.35 0.49 0.06
CA PHE A 152 -7.26 -0.96 0.05
C PHE A 152 -8.27 -1.58 1.02
N ARG A 153 -8.66 -2.83 0.76
CA ARG A 153 -9.39 -3.68 1.72
C ARG A 153 -8.47 -4.75 2.30
N TYR A 154 -7.50 -5.21 1.51
CA TYR A 154 -6.59 -6.28 1.90
C TYR A 154 -5.24 -5.71 2.35
N PHE A 155 -4.94 -5.85 3.64
CA PHE A 155 -3.70 -5.36 4.25
C PHE A 155 -2.43 -5.75 3.48
N PHE A 156 -2.32 -7.00 3.05
CA PHE A 156 -1.12 -7.50 2.37
C PHE A 156 -0.95 -6.94 0.95
N VAL A 157 -2.04 -6.56 0.27
CA VAL A 157 -1.96 -5.88 -1.03
C VAL A 157 -1.36 -4.50 -0.82
N ARG A 158 -1.88 -3.75 0.16
CA ARG A 158 -1.37 -2.43 0.55
C ARG A 158 0.12 -2.48 0.93
N LYS A 159 0.51 -3.43 1.78
CA LYS A 159 1.92 -3.65 2.19
C LYS A 159 2.85 -3.82 1.00
N THR A 160 2.42 -4.60 0.01
CA THR A 160 3.17 -4.78 -1.24
C THR A 160 3.41 -3.44 -1.95
N MET A 161 2.44 -2.52 -1.95
CA MET A 161 2.57 -1.22 -2.62
C MET A 161 3.58 -0.31 -1.92
N PHE A 162 3.64 -0.31 -0.59
CA PHE A 162 4.63 0.48 0.16
C PHE A 162 6.06 0.12 -0.20
N VAL A 163 6.34 -1.17 -0.38
CA VAL A 163 7.69 -1.65 -0.70
C VAL A 163 7.98 -1.55 -2.19
N LYS A 164 7.02 -1.91 -3.06
CA LYS A 164 7.23 -1.95 -4.52
C LYS A 164 7.51 -0.57 -5.12
N TYR A 165 6.83 0.46 -4.63
CA TYR A 165 6.88 1.81 -5.20
C TYR A 165 7.80 2.76 -4.45
N ALA A 166 8.36 2.34 -3.30
CA ALA A 166 9.35 3.13 -2.58
C ALA A 166 10.78 2.61 -2.80
N GLN A 167 11.76 3.47 -2.58
CA GLN A 167 13.18 3.09 -2.57
C GLN A 167 13.79 3.09 -1.17
N GLY A 168 13.03 3.50 -0.15
CA GLY A 168 13.44 3.52 1.24
C GLY A 168 12.30 3.96 2.14
N PHE A 169 12.49 3.76 3.44
CA PHE A 169 11.53 4.13 4.48
C PHE A 169 12.10 5.20 5.42
N VAL A 170 11.25 6.15 5.80
CA VAL A 170 11.45 7.01 6.97
C VAL A 170 10.36 6.71 7.98
N VAL A 171 10.74 6.46 9.22
CA VAL A 171 9.84 5.94 10.27
C VAL A 171 9.87 6.90 11.46
N LEU A 172 8.84 7.73 11.56
CA LEU A 172 8.58 8.59 12.72
C LEU A 172 8.03 7.77 13.90
N PRO A 173 8.05 8.31 15.13
CA PRO A 173 7.46 7.66 16.31
C PRO A 173 6.05 7.14 16.05
N GLY A 174 5.78 5.89 16.42
CA GLY A 174 4.60 5.19 15.95
C GLY A 174 4.25 3.91 16.69
N GLY A 175 2.98 3.53 16.63
CA GLY A 175 2.46 2.37 17.35
C GLY A 175 2.68 1.04 16.61
N LEU A 176 1.80 0.06 16.89
CA LEU A 176 1.91 -1.29 16.34
C LEU A 176 1.92 -1.36 14.81
N GLY A 177 1.10 -0.53 14.14
CA GLY A 177 1.11 -0.47 12.67
C GLY A 177 2.44 0.03 12.10
N THR A 178 3.09 0.97 12.77
CA THR A 178 4.41 1.47 12.39
C THR A 178 5.49 0.40 12.61
N LEU A 179 5.42 -0.34 13.73
CA LEU A 179 6.33 -1.45 14.02
C LEU A 179 6.18 -2.61 13.02
N ASP A 180 4.94 -2.92 12.60
CA ASP A 180 4.65 -3.94 11.60
C ASP A 180 5.38 -3.64 10.27
N GLU A 181 5.25 -2.41 9.75
CA GLU A 181 5.92 -2.02 8.51
C GLU A 181 7.45 -1.91 8.66
N LEU A 182 7.94 -1.45 9.82
CA LEU A 182 9.36 -1.41 10.13
C LEU A 182 10.00 -2.81 10.09
N PHE A 183 9.43 -3.76 10.84
CA PHE A 183 10.00 -5.12 10.92
C PHE A 183 9.81 -5.92 9.63
N GLU A 184 8.75 -5.63 8.86
CA GLU A 184 8.60 -6.19 7.52
C GLU A 184 9.75 -5.73 6.61
N ALA A 185 10.02 -4.42 6.55
CA ALA A 185 11.12 -3.88 5.75
C ALA A 185 12.49 -4.43 6.18
N LEU A 186 12.77 -4.44 7.49
CA LEU A 186 14.02 -5.01 8.02
C LEU A 186 14.20 -6.47 7.61
N THR A 187 13.15 -7.27 7.70
CA THR A 187 13.18 -8.70 7.31
C THR A 187 13.39 -8.85 5.80
N LEU A 188 12.75 -8.02 4.98
CA LEU A 188 12.93 -8.02 3.52
C LEU A 188 14.35 -7.67 3.10
N VAL A 189 14.98 -6.68 3.76
CA VAL A 189 16.38 -6.30 3.50
C VAL A 189 17.34 -7.38 4.01
N GLN A 190 17.15 -7.86 5.24
CA GLN A 190 17.96 -8.94 5.84
C GLN A 190 17.97 -10.19 4.95
N THR A 191 16.81 -10.58 4.42
CA THR A 191 16.66 -11.75 3.55
C THR A 191 16.98 -11.47 2.08
N ARG A 192 17.45 -10.26 1.75
CA ARG A 192 17.80 -9.81 0.39
C ARG A 192 16.66 -9.94 -0.62
N LYS A 193 15.41 -9.85 -0.16
CA LYS A 193 14.22 -9.78 -1.02
C LYS A 193 14.07 -8.40 -1.64
N VAL A 194 14.58 -7.39 -0.95
CA VAL A 194 14.81 -6.05 -1.48
C VAL A 194 16.27 -5.69 -1.21
N THR A 195 16.91 -5.03 -2.16
CA THR A 195 18.33 -4.65 -2.08
C THR A 195 18.45 -3.16 -2.27
N ARG A 196 19.28 -2.47 -1.47
CA ARG A 196 19.44 -1.00 -1.43
C ARG A 196 18.13 -0.30 -1.05
N PHE A 197 17.72 -0.51 0.20
CA PHE A 197 16.50 0.05 0.74
C PHE A 197 16.81 0.68 2.11
N PRO A 198 17.25 1.95 2.15
CA PRO A 198 17.52 2.66 3.39
C PRO A 198 16.29 2.66 4.30
N ILE A 199 16.51 2.38 5.57
CA ILE A 199 15.50 2.49 6.62
C ILE A 199 16.02 3.50 7.64
N VAL A 200 15.31 4.61 7.82
CA VAL A 200 15.68 5.64 8.79
C VAL A 200 14.60 5.74 9.85
N LEU A 201 15.01 5.62 11.11
CA LEU A 201 14.18 5.87 12.28
C LEU A 201 14.42 7.31 12.75
N PHE A 202 13.37 8.10 12.88
CA PHE A 202 13.44 9.47 13.40
C PHE A 202 12.97 9.51 14.86
N GLY A 203 13.75 10.14 15.74
CA GLY A 203 13.47 10.25 17.18
C GLY A 203 14.30 9.27 18.02
N THR A 204 15.54 9.63 18.33
CA THR A 204 16.50 8.76 19.05
C THR A 204 15.98 8.32 20.41
N GLU A 205 15.37 9.24 21.17
CA GLU A 205 14.80 8.96 22.49
C GLU A 205 13.66 7.93 22.42
N TYR A 206 12.78 8.05 21.41
CA TYR A 206 11.64 7.17 21.24
C TYR A 206 12.09 5.73 20.89
N TRP A 207 13.01 5.60 19.95
CA TRP A 207 13.45 4.29 19.45
C TRP A 207 14.54 3.63 20.29
N GLY A 208 15.25 4.39 21.14
CA GLY A 208 16.41 3.92 21.90
C GLY A 208 16.14 2.64 22.68
N GLY A 209 15.02 2.57 23.42
CA GLY A 209 14.67 1.38 24.19
C GLY A 209 14.42 0.13 23.34
N LEU A 210 13.85 0.29 22.14
CA LEU A 210 13.66 -0.82 21.19
C LEU A 210 15.02 -1.30 20.65
N VAL A 211 15.88 -0.37 20.25
CA VAL A 211 17.22 -0.67 19.74
C VAL A 211 18.08 -1.36 20.80
N ASP A 212 18.02 -0.91 22.05
CA ASP A 212 18.70 -1.53 23.17
C ASP A 212 18.23 -2.97 23.42
N TRP A 213 16.91 -3.22 23.31
CA TRP A 213 16.37 -4.57 23.42
C TRP A 213 16.80 -5.47 22.25
N LEU A 214 16.76 -4.96 21.01
CA LEU A 214 17.24 -5.67 19.82
C LEU A 214 18.72 -6.06 19.98
N ARG A 215 19.55 -5.14 20.46
CA ARG A 215 20.98 -5.39 20.72
C ARG A 215 21.22 -6.35 21.88
N GLY A 216 20.69 -6.04 23.05
CA GLY A 216 20.97 -6.78 24.28
C GLY A 216 20.31 -8.16 24.34
N THR A 217 19.13 -8.31 23.72
CA THR A 217 18.34 -9.55 23.79
C THR A 217 18.35 -10.31 22.48
N VAL A 218 17.93 -9.69 21.37
CA VAL A 218 17.78 -10.41 20.10
C VAL A 218 19.15 -10.80 19.54
N VAL A 219 20.08 -9.86 19.42
CA VAL A 219 21.47 -10.12 19.02
C VAL A 219 22.23 -10.84 20.13
N GLY A 220 22.14 -10.36 21.38
CA GLY A 220 22.82 -10.98 22.53
C GLY A 220 22.51 -12.46 22.75
N GLN A 221 21.32 -12.93 22.34
CA GLN A 221 20.94 -14.33 22.40
C GLN A 221 21.01 -15.06 21.04
N GLY A 222 21.63 -14.47 20.00
CA GLY A 222 21.87 -15.12 18.71
C GLY A 222 20.62 -15.34 17.85
N LYS A 223 19.60 -14.48 17.98
CA LYS A 223 18.40 -14.48 17.13
C LYS A 223 18.54 -13.55 15.92
N ALA A 224 19.52 -12.64 15.97
CA ALA A 224 19.99 -11.80 14.88
C ALA A 224 21.51 -11.59 15.02
N SER A 225 22.12 -10.95 14.02
CA SER A 225 23.54 -10.55 14.03
C SER A 225 23.70 -9.05 14.27
N GLU A 226 24.88 -8.63 14.72
CA GLU A 226 25.21 -7.21 14.88
C GLU A 226 25.10 -6.43 13.56
N HIS A 227 25.39 -7.10 12.43
CA HIS A 227 25.24 -6.53 11.10
C HIS A 227 23.77 -6.22 10.76
N ASP A 228 22.80 -6.96 11.33
CA ASP A 228 21.38 -6.69 11.10
C ASP A 228 20.92 -5.36 11.72
N LEU A 229 21.65 -4.86 12.74
CA LEU A 229 21.40 -3.54 13.32
C LEU A 229 21.92 -2.39 12.43
N MET A 230 22.75 -2.71 11.43
CA MET A 230 23.23 -1.73 10.44
C MET A 230 22.23 -1.54 9.29
N LEU A 231 21.11 -2.27 9.30
CA LEU A 231 20.06 -2.17 8.27
C LEU A 231 19.18 -0.92 8.42
N PHE A 232 19.29 -0.21 9.55
CA PHE A 232 18.60 1.04 9.78
C PHE A 232 19.53 2.07 10.42
N HIS A 233 19.20 3.34 10.24
CA HIS A 233 19.86 4.46 10.89
C HIS A 233 18.89 5.14 11.86
N LEU A 234 19.43 5.73 12.93
CA LEU A 234 18.65 6.45 13.93
C LEU A 234 19.15 7.89 14.02
N THR A 235 18.24 8.87 13.91
CA THR A 235 18.60 10.30 13.92
C THR A 235 17.48 11.17 14.49
N ASP A 236 17.82 12.38 14.91
CA ASP A 236 16.91 13.47 15.25
C ASP A 236 16.99 14.64 14.25
N ASP A 237 17.87 14.54 13.25
CA ASP A 237 18.08 15.56 12.23
C ASP A 237 17.35 15.17 10.94
N VAL A 238 16.50 16.09 10.47
CA VAL A 238 15.73 15.91 9.24
C VAL A 238 16.65 15.87 8.03
N ASP A 239 17.70 16.69 8.02
CA ASP A 239 18.63 16.78 6.89
C ASP A 239 19.47 15.50 6.81
N GLU A 240 19.89 14.96 7.96
CA GLU A 240 20.57 13.67 8.02
C GLU A 240 19.66 12.53 7.54
N ALA A 241 18.40 12.49 7.99
CA ALA A 241 17.44 11.47 7.58
C ALA A 241 17.27 11.42 6.06
N VAL A 242 17.11 12.58 5.42
CA VAL A 242 16.97 12.66 3.96
C VAL A 242 18.27 12.33 3.25
N ALA A 243 19.43 12.79 3.77
CA ALA A 243 20.74 12.48 3.19
C ALA A 243 21.07 10.97 3.21
N LEU A 244 20.65 10.25 4.26
CA LEU A 244 20.82 8.80 4.35
C LEU A 244 19.98 8.07 3.29
N VAL A 245 18.75 8.54 3.08
CA VAL A 245 17.84 7.95 2.10
C VAL A 245 18.24 8.28 0.65
N THR A 246 18.77 9.47 0.38
CA THR A 246 19.25 9.86 -0.97
C THR A 246 20.54 9.12 -1.34
N LYS A 247 21.54 9.13 -0.45
CA LYS A 247 22.87 8.57 -0.73
C LYS A 247 22.83 7.08 -1.04
N GLU A 248 21.97 6.34 -0.37
CA GLU A 248 21.84 4.89 -0.58
C GLU A 248 21.02 4.53 -1.82
N THR A 249 20.16 5.44 -2.31
CA THR A 249 19.34 5.24 -3.51
C THR A 249 20.07 5.58 -4.81
N GLY A 250 21.25 6.21 -4.73
CA GLY A 250 22.16 6.42 -5.86
C GLY A 250 21.75 7.55 -6.81
N LEU A 251 20.93 8.47 -6.33
CA LEU A 251 20.62 9.75 -6.98
C LEU A 251 21.63 10.83 -6.57
#